data_AF-A0A1B6M5P2-F1
#
_entry.id   AF-A0A1B6M5P2-F1
#
_cell.length_a   1.000
_cell.length_b   1.000
_cell.length_c   1.000
_cell.angle_alpha   90.00
_cell.angle_beta   90.00
_cell.angle_gamma   90.00
#
_symmetry.space_group_name_H-M   'P 1'
#
loop_
_entity.id
_entity.type
_entity.pdbx_description
1 polymer ?
#
loop_
_entity_poly.entity_id
_entity_poly.type
_entity_poly.pdbx_seq_one_letter_code
_entity_poly.pdbx_strand_id
1 'polypeptide(L)'
;TQGLEDLGACLIDGHWRLLEFDYHFRVLSYFLNLIDSNSWNVTCIPYKETIENLQDLMPMCILEHVFQQYCELSGDRDDEGEPLYSLLEDKTCSFLAEVLLRPAGKFNLQDFLQAWQDSVPEGLQTDLKQLDGLALTDLEARPQVIWFYPENELPEDIQERINVLFEIRDKWTLDQLHPYIEKLTTEKQNVNALLTKYARASNINGVRYYSSRHGK
;
A
#
# COMPACT_ATOMS: atom_id res chain seq x y z
N THR A 1 18.11 -4.88 9.35
CA THR A 1 17.70 -3.47 9.16
C THR A 1 16.71 -3.38 8.03
N GLN A 2 16.95 -4.05 6.89
CA GLN A 2 16.00 -4.11 5.75
C GLN A 2 14.53 -4.32 6.15
N GLY A 3 14.19 -5.36 6.93
CA GLY A 3 12.80 -5.56 7.33
C GLY A 3 12.18 -4.47 8.21
N LEU A 4 12.97 -3.64 8.89
CA LEU A 4 12.47 -2.46 9.63
C LEU A 4 12.27 -1.27 8.70
N GLU A 5 13.15 -1.12 7.70
CA GLU A 5 13.03 -0.12 6.64
C GLU A 5 11.81 -0.40 5.76
N ASP A 6 11.55 -1.67 5.44
CA ASP A 6 10.38 -2.13 4.68
C ASP A 6 9.06 -1.83 5.45
N LEU A 7 9.10 -1.86 6.79
CA LEU A 7 7.98 -1.46 7.64
C LEU A 7 7.84 0.06 7.79
N GLY A 8 8.72 0.85 7.18
CA GLY A 8 8.75 2.30 7.32
C GLY A 8 9.14 2.76 8.73
N ALA A 9 9.89 1.96 9.48
CA ALA A 9 10.40 2.35 10.80
C ALA A 9 11.50 3.41 10.68
N CYS A 10 11.54 4.33 11.63
CA CYS A 10 12.55 5.38 11.73
C CYS A 10 13.45 5.16 12.96
N LEU A 11 14.69 5.62 12.87
CA LEU A 11 15.65 5.59 13.98
C LEU A 11 15.62 6.93 14.72
N ILE A 12 15.11 6.93 15.95
CA ILE A 12 15.02 8.12 16.81
C ILE A 12 15.77 7.83 18.11
N ASP A 13 16.77 8.66 18.42
CA ASP A 13 17.61 8.55 19.62
C ASP A 13 18.18 7.14 19.84
N GLY A 14 18.65 6.51 18.76
CA GLY A 14 19.23 5.16 18.78
C GLY A 14 18.21 4.02 18.91
N HIS A 15 16.90 4.30 18.82
CA HIS A 15 15.85 3.30 18.89
C HIS A 15 14.96 3.31 17.65
N TRP A 16 14.62 2.11 17.15
CA TRP A 16 13.65 1.97 16.08
C TRP A 16 12.23 2.23 16.58
N ARG A 17 11.47 3.00 15.80
CA ARG A 17 10.10 3.42 16.09
C ARG A 17 9.26 3.34 14.82
N LEU A 18 8.01 2.94 14.98
CA LEU A 18 6.99 3.08 13.95
C LEU A 18 6.11 4.27 14.29
N LEU A 19 5.73 5.03 13.27
CA LEU A 19 4.76 6.09 13.43
C LEU A 19 3.37 5.45 13.58
N GLU A 20 2.59 5.96 14.51
CA GLU A 20 1.17 5.63 14.58
C GLU A 20 0.50 6.07 13.28
N PHE A 21 -0.47 5.29 12.78
CA PHE A 21 -1.12 5.53 11.50
C PHE A 21 -1.67 6.95 11.37
N ASP A 22 -2.40 7.44 12.37
CA ASP A 22 -2.99 8.78 12.36
C ASP A 22 -1.92 9.88 12.40
N TYR A 23 -0.82 9.65 13.13
CA TYR A 23 0.31 10.57 13.17
C TYR A 23 1.02 10.64 11.81
N HIS A 24 1.23 9.48 11.18
CA HIS A 24 1.80 9.36 9.84
C HIS A 24 0.92 10.10 8.83
N PHE A 25 -0.39 9.81 8.80
CA PHE A 25 -1.33 10.45 7.89
C PHE A 25 -1.33 11.98 8.04
N ARG A 26 -1.27 12.48 9.28
CA ARG A 26 -1.19 13.92 9.53
C ARG A 26 0.09 14.54 8.94
N VAL A 27 1.24 13.89 9.12
CA VAL A 27 2.51 14.37 8.55
C VAL A 27 2.46 14.37 7.03
N LEU A 28 2.00 13.27 6.42
CA LEU A 28 1.86 13.19 4.97
C LEU A 28 0.90 14.25 4.43
N SER A 29 -0.21 14.51 5.14
CA SER A 29 -1.16 15.55 4.75
C SER A 29 -0.54 16.94 4.73
N TYR A 30 0.37 17.27 5.65
CA TYR A 30 1.10 18.55 5.56
C TYR A 30 1.94 18.64 4.29
N PHE A 31 2.59 17.54 3.90
CA PHE A 31 3.39 17.49 2.68
C PHE A 31 2.54 17.62 1.42
N LEU A 32 1.44 16.86 1.32
CA LEU A 32 0.54 16.91 0.17
C LEU A 32 -0.14 18.28 0.04
N ASN A 33 -0.56 18.88 1.16
CA ASN A 33 -1.11 20.24 1.18
C ASN A 33 -0.07 21.28 0.75
N LEU A 34 1.21 21.10 1.11
CA LEU A 34 2.27 22.01 0.69
C LEU A 34 2.46 21.96 -0.83
N ILE A 35 2.49 20.76 -1.42
CA ILE A 35 2.57 20.55 -2.88
C ILE A 35 1.40 21.25 -3.58
N ASP A 36 0.17 21.00 -3.12
CA ASP A 36 -1.04 21.61 -3.68
C ASP A 36 -1.03 23.14 -3.57
N SER A 37 -0.74 23.67 -2.38
CA SER A 37 -0.76 25.12 -2.12
C SER A 37 0.27 25.91 -2.93
N ASN A 38 1.40 25.30 -3.29
CA ASN A 38 2.41 25.90 -4.16
C ASN A 38 2.24 25.50 -5.63
N SER A 39 1.23 24.69 -5.96
CA SER A 39 1.00 24.14 -7.30
C SER A 39 2.25 23.47 -7.89
N TRP A 40 3.01 22.78 -7.04
CA TRP A 40 4.17 22.02 -7.48
C TRP A 40 3.73 20.80 -8.27
N ASN A 41 4.50 20.47 -9.31
CA ASN A 41 4.34 19.19 -9.98
C ASN A 41 4.81 18.08 -9.03
N VAL A 42 4.04 17.00 -8.91
CA VAL A 42 4.36 15.83 -8.08
C VAL A 42 5.68 15.13 -8.46
N THR A 43 6.27 15.45 -9.62
CA THR A 43 7.59 14.99 -10.05
C THR A 43 8.71 16.03 -9.85
N CYS A 44 8.38 17.22 -9.36
CA CYS A 44 9.30 18.36 -9.25
C CYS A 44 9.15 19.06 -7.89
N ILE A 45 9.45 18.35 -6.80
CA ILE A 45 9.28 18.84 -5.44
C ILE A 45 10.63 19.33 -4.89
N PRO A 46 10.74 20.61 -4.46
CA PRO A 46 11.97 21.15 -3.87
C PRO A 46 12.14 20.71 -2.41
N TYR A 47 13.20 19.96 -2.11
CA TYR A 47 13.47 19.46 -0.75
C TYR A 47 13.70 20.59 0.25
N LYS A 48 14.58 21.55 -0.09
CA LYS A 48 14.95 22.63 0.83
C LYS A 48 13.74 23.45 1.25
N GLU A 49 12.92 23.86 0.28
CA GLU A 49 11.71 24.63 0.54
C GLU A 49 10.67 23.81 1.31
N THR A 50 10.55 22.50 1.03
CA THR A 50 9.73 21.59 1.83
C THR A 50 10.14 21.61 3.31
N ILE A 51 11.43 21.43 3.59
CA ILE A 51 11.96 21.41 4.96
C ILE A 51 11.72 22.75 5.65
N GLU A 52 12.06 23.86 4.99
CA GLU A 52 11.91 25.20 5.56
C GLU A 52 10.45 25.52 5.95
N ASN A 53 9.48 25.06 5.17
CA ASN A 53 8.05 25.28 5.44
C ASN A 53 7.47 24.35 6.53
N LEU A 54 8.01 23.14 6.70
CA LEU A 54 7.41 22.11 7.56
C LEU A 54 8.17 21.84 8.87
N GLN A 55 9.42 22.31 9.00
CA GLN A 55 10.30 22.01 10.15
C GLN A 55 9.73 22.42 11.52
N ASP A 56 8.85 23.42 11.58
CA ASP A 56 8.25 23.88 12.85
C ASP A 56 7.01 23.07 13.26
N LEU A 57 6.47 22.22 12.37
CA LEU A 57 5.25 21.44 12.63
C LEU A 57 5.52 20.08 13.28
N MET A 58 6.75 19.57 13.16
CA MET A 58 7.14 18.26 13.65
C MET A 58 8.65 18.15 13.86
N PRO A 59 9.14 17.16 14.62
CA PRO A 59 10.58 16.94 14.75
C PRO A 59 11.23 16.69 13.39
N MET A 60 12.39 17.29 13.15
CA MET A 60 13.12 17.18 11.88
C MET A 60 13.35 15.73 11.44
N CYS A 61 13.69 14.83 12.36
CA CYS A 61 13.87 13.41 12.04
C CYS A 61 12.61 12.73 11.50
N ILE A 62 11.42 13.18 11.89
CA ILE A 62 10.15 12.70 11.35
C ILE A 62 9.92 13.25 9.95
N LEU A 63 10.16 14.56 9.77
CA LEU A 63 9.97 15.22 8.49
C LEU A 63 10.88 14.60 7.42
N GLU A 64 12.17 14.45 7.72
CA GLU A 64 13.13 13.81 6.83
C GLU A 64 12.75 12.35 6.54
N HIS A 65 12.34 11.60 7.57
CA HIS A 65 11.92 10.20 7.40
C HIS A 65 10.72 10.09 6.47
N VAL A 66 9.63 10.84 6.72
CA VAL A 66 8.44 10.75 5.88
C VAL A 66 8.72 11.24 4.47
N PHE A 67 9.53 12.30 4.30
CA PHE A 67 9.97 12.73 2.97
C PHE A 67 10.68 11.60 2.22
N GLN A 68 11.67 10.96 2.85
CA GLN A 68 12.41 9.84 2.23
C GLN A 68 11.53 8.60 1.99
N GLN A 69 10.45 8.43 2.76
CA GLN A 69 9.52 7.32 2.57
C GLN A 69 8.61 7.51 1.37
N TYR A 70 8.32 8.74 0.96
CA TYR A 70 7.35 9.06 -0.11
C TYR A 70 7.95 9.75 -1.31
N CYS A 71 9.23 10.14 -1.25
CA CYS A 71 9.89 10.86 -2.33
C CYS A 71 11.20 10.18 -2.74
N GLU A 72 11.48 10.24 -4.04
CA GLU A 72 12.75 9.85 -4.64
C GLU A 72 13.30 10.96 -5.54
N LEU A 73 14.59 10.91 -5.87
CA LEU A 73 15.19 11.89 -6.78
C LEU A 73 14.54 11.78 -8.16
N SER A 74 14.04 12.89 -8.71
CA SER A 74 13.44 12.91 -10.05
C SER A 74 14.48 12.85 -11.17
N GLY A 75 15.73 13.22 -10.86
CA GLY A 75 16.81 13.41 -11.83
C GLY A 75 16.88 14.84 -12.37
N ASP A 76 15.86 15.65 -12.10
CA ASP A 76 15.82 17.07 -12.45
C ASP A 76 16.42 17.95 -11.35
N ARG A 77 16.67 19.21 -11.71
CA ARG A 77 17.17 20.25 -10.81
C ARG A 77 16.39 21.54 -11.05
N ASP A 78 16.29 22.36 -10.03
CA ASP A 78 15.74 23.70 -10.15
C ASP A 78 16.72 24.69 -10.81
N ASP A 79 16.30 25.94 -10.94
CA ASP A 79 17.09 27.03 -11.54
C ASP A 79 18.36 27.36 -10.74
N GLU A 80 18.40 27.03 -9.45
CA GLU A 80 19.57 27.20 -8.57
C GLU A 80 20.51 25.97 -8.62
N GLY A 81 20.09 24.90 -9.30
CA GLY A 81 20.83 23.66 -9.43
C GLY A 81 20.61 22.69 -8.26
N GLU A 82 19.62 22.92 -7.39
CA GLU A 82 19.26 22.02 -6.30
C GLU A 82 18.44 20.83 -6.83
N PRO A 83 18.59 19.62 -6.26
CA PRO A 83 17.88 18.43 -6.74
C PRO A 83 16.37 18.52 -6.47
N LEU A 84 15.59 18.07 -7.45
CA LEU A 84 14.14 17.91 -7.34
C LEU A 84 13.77 16.44 -7.05
N TYR A 85 12.58 16.27 -6.50
CA TYR A 85 12.07 14.98 -6.06
C TYR A 85 10.69 14.68 -6.65
N SER A 86 10.43 13.39 -6.84
CA SER A 86 9.13 12.85 -7.26
C SER A 86 8.45 12.11 -6.12
N LEU A 87 7.13 12.26 -6.00
CA LEU A 87 6.31 11.38 -5.19
C LEU A 87 6.35 9.94 -5.71
N LEU A 88 6.45 8.99 -4.80
CA LEU A 88 6.27 7.56 -5.08
C LEU A 88 4.77 7.29 -5.23
N GLU A 89 4.30 7.27 -6.49
CA GLU A 89 2.88 7.15 -6.83
C GLU A 89 2.20 5.97 -6.14
N ASP A 90 2.68 4.74 -6.37
CA ASP A 90 2.04 3.53 -5.83
C ASP A 90 1.93 3.56 -4.31
N LYS A 91 2.99 4.01 -3.62
CA LYS A 91 2.99 4.09 -2.16
C LYS A 91 2.07 5.18 -1.63
N THR A 92 2.05 6.34 -2.29
CA THR A 92 1.18 7.47 -1.92
C THR A 92 -0.29 7.09 -2.12
N CYS A 93 -0.63 6.58 -3.31
CA CYS A 93 -1.98 6.13 -3.65
C CYS A 93 -2.45 5.01 -2.72
N SER A 94 -1.61 3.99 -2.48
CA SER A 94 -1.95 2.87 -1.57
C SER A 94 -2.25 3.34 -0.15
N PHE A 95 -1.41 4.22 0.41
CA PHE A 95 -1.62 4.75 1.76
C PHE A 95 -2.90 5.61 1.86
N LEU A 96 -3.21 6.42 0.84
CA LEU A 96 -4.43 7.22 0.83
C LEU A 96 -5.70 6.36 0.65
N ALA A 97 -5.62 5.25 -0.10
CA ALA A 97 -6.69 4.26 -0.10
C ALA A 97 -6.88 3.63 1.27
N GLU A 98 -5.80 3.32 1.98
CA GLU A 98 -5.85 2.75 3.33
C GLU A 98 -6.60 3.67 4.30
N VAL A 99 -6.34 4.98 4.25
CA VAL A 99 -7.05 5.99 5.04
C VAL A 99 -8.56 5.94 4.80
N LEU A 100 -9.00 5.74 3.55
CA LEU A 100 -10.41 5.64 3.19
C LEU A 100 -11.03 4.29 3.60
N LEU A 101 -10.29 3.20 3.47
CA LEU A 101 -10.80 1.84 3.69
C LEU A 101 -10.88 1.44 5.16
N ARG A 102 -9.90 1.85 5.98
CA ARG A 102 -9.83 1.51 7.42
C ARG A 102 -11.15 1.78 8.17
N PRO A 103 -11.80 2.94 8.03
CA PRO A 103 -13.07 3.22 8.73
C PRO A 103 -14.32 2.71 7.99
N ALA A 104 -14.22 2.32 6.71
CA ALA A 104 -15.39 2.12 5.84
C ALA A 104 -16.07 0.75 6.00
N GLY A 105 -15.39 -0.25 6.56
CA GLY A 105 -15.87 -1.64 6.51
C GLY A 105 -15.99 -2.13 5.06
N LYS A 106 -17.19 -2.44 4.58
CA LYS A 106 -17.45 -2.72 3.16
C LYS A 106 -17.94 -1.47 2.44
N PHE A 107 -17.19 -1.05 1.43
CA PHE A 107 -17.45 0.12 0.61
C PHE A 107 -17.93 -0.33 -0.79
N ASN A 108 -18.92 0.35 -1.37
CA ASN A 108 -19.20 0.26 -2.79
C ASN A 108 -17.94 0.57 -3.61
N LEU A 109 -17.57 -0.33 -4.53
CA LEU A 109 -16.33 -0.22 -5.30
C LEU A 109 -16.29 1.04 -6.16
N GLN A 110 -17.38 1.41 -6.82
CA GLN A 110 -17.39 2.56 -7.72
C GLN A 110 -17.27 3.88 -6.94
N ASP A 111 -17.99 3.98 -5.81
CA ASP A 111 -17.92 5.16 -4.96
C ASP A 111 -16.54 5.29 -4.31
N PHE A 112 -15.93 4.16 -3.92
CA PHE A 112 -14.56 4.12 -3.42
C PHE A 112 -13.55 4.59 -4.47
N LEU A 113 -13.61 4.08 -5.71
CA LEU A 113 -12.66 4.46 -6.77
C LEU A 113 -12.69 5.96 -7.05
N GLN A 114 -13.89 6.56 -7.04
CA GLN A 114 -14.03 8.01 -7.18
C GLN A 114 -13.42 8.76 -5.99
N ALA A 115 -13.81 8.40 -4.77
CA ALA A 115 -13.31 9.04 -3.55
C ALA A 115 -11.78 8.89 -3.41
N TRP A 116 -11.23 7.75 -3.83
CA TRP A 116 -9.80 7.50 -3.81
C TRP A 116 -9.05 8.37 -4.82
N GLN A 117 -9.51 8.44 -6.07
CA GLN A 117 -8.89 9.32 -7.06
C GLN A 117 -8.99 10.81 -6.68
N ASP A 118 -10.08 11.22 -6.04
CA ASP A 118 -10.27 12.59 -5.54
C ASP A 118 -9.39 12.91 -4.32
N SER A 119 -8.83 11.88 -3.65
CA SER A 119 -8.00 12.05 -2.44
C SER A 119 -6.50 12.15 -2.73
N VAL A 120 -6.05 11.74 -3.93
CA VAL A 120 -4.64 11.78 -4.31
C VAL A 120 -4.30 13.13 -4.97
N PRO A 121 -3.05 13.62 -4.85
CA PRO A 121 -2.60 14.84 -5.54
C PRO A 121 -2.81 14.82 -7.05
N GLU A 122 -3.04 15.99 -7.64
CA GLU A 122 -3.09 16.14 -9.10
C GLU A 122 -1.79 15.64 -9.73
N GLY A 123 -1.91 14.85 -10.79
CA GLY A 123 -0.79 14.24 -11.49
C GLY A 123 -0.51 12.78 -11.09
N LEU A 124 -1.10 12.28 -9.99
CA LEU A 124 -1.06 10.86 -9.64
C LEU A 124 -2.30 10.10 -10.15
N GLN A 125 -2.09 8.84 -10.54
CA GLN A 125 -3.16 7.96 -11.00
C GLN A 125 -3.40 6.78 -10.04
N THR A 126 -4.67 6.52 -9.75
CA THR A 126 -5.08 5.36 -8.95
C THR A 126 -5.30 4.11 -9.82
N ASP A 127 -4.82 2.96 -9.35
CA ASP A 127 -5.02 1.64 -9.98
C ASP A 127 -5.20 0.56 -8.91
N LEU A 128 -6.17 -0.35 -9.09
CA LEU A 128 -6.48 -1.40 -8.12
C LEU A 128 -5.27 -2.27 -7.71
N LYS A 129 -4.24 -2.41 -8.56
CA LYS A 129 -3.00 -3.12 -8.22
C LYS A 129 -2.21 -2.45 -7.11
N GLN A 130 -2.36 -1.14 -6.91
CA GLN A 130 -1.74 -0.42 -5.78
C GLN A 130 -2.34 -0.87 -4.43
N LEU A 131 -3.45 -1.60 -4.44
CA LEU A 131 -4.11 -2.17 -3.25
C LEU A 131 -3.81 -3.66 -3.06
N ASP A 132 -2.88 -4.22 -3.84
CA ASP A 132 -2.43 -5.60 -3.70
C ASP A 132 -1.93 -5.85 -2.27
N GLY A 133 -2.56 -6.80 -1.57
CA GLY A 133 -2.26 -7.13 -0.18
C GLY A 133 -2.94 -6.22 0.85
N LEU A 134 -3.50 -5.08 0.44
CA LEU A 134 -4.15 -4.11 1.33
C LEU A 134 -5.68 -4.29 1.42
N ALA A 135 -6.31 -4.68 0.30
CA ALA A 135 -7.75 -4.72 0.17
C ALA A 135 -8.23 -5.94 -0.62
N LEU A 136 -9.50 -6.31 -0.39
CA LEU A 136 -10.21 -7.32 -1.17
C LEU A 136 -11.41 -6.72 -1.87
N THR A 137 -11.65 -7.16 -3.10
CA THR A 137 -12.81 -6.76 -3.91
C THR A 137 -13.73 -7.94 -4.15
N ASP A 138 -15.04 -7.75 -4.08
CA ASP A 138 -16.05 -8.72 -4.55
C ASP A 138 -16.78 -8.14 -5.77
N LEU A 139 -16.38 -8.62 -6.94
CA LEU A 139 -16.90 -8.19 -8.24
C LEU A 139 -18.20 -8.92 -8.63
N GLU A 140 -18.53 -10.01 -7.92
CA GLU A 140 -19.77 -10.78 -8.13
C GLU A 140 -20.93 -10.18 -7.33
N ALA A 141 -20.63 -9.51 -6.22
CA ALA A 141 -21.60 -8.75 -5.44
C ALA A 141 -22.37 -7.70 -6.27
N ARG A 142 -23.57 -7.35 -5.79
CA ARG A 142 -24.47 -6.35 -6.38
C ARG A 142 -24.97 -5.41 -5.26
N PRO A 143 -24.42 -4.20 -5.10
CA PRO A 143 -23.30 -3.62 -5.86
C PRO A 143 -21.97 -4.33 -5.60
N GLN A 144 -20.98 -4.13 -6.48
CA GLN A 144 -19.60 -4.58 -6.24
C GLN A 144 -19.02 -3.84 -5.04
N VAL A 145 -18.21 -4.51 -4.24
CA VAL A 145 -17.68 -3.96 -3.00
C VAL A 145 -16.18 -4.16 -2.84
N ILE A 146 -15.55 -3.32 -2.04
CA ILE A 146 -14.16 -3.39 -1.59
C ILE A 146 -14.10 -3.19 -0.08
N TRP A 147 -13.15 -3.82 0.60
CA TRP A 147 -12.92 -3.61 2.03
C TRP A 147 -11.44 -3.77 2.40
N PHE A 148 -11.05 -3.10 3.49
CA PHE A 148 -9.73 -3.22 4.10
C PHE A 148 -9.49 -4.65 4.56
N TYR A 149 -8.37 -5.23 4.12
CA TYR A 149 -7.98 -6.58 4.51
C TYR A 149 -6.47 -6.74 4.31
N PRO A 150 -5.63 -6.20 5.20
CA PRO A 150 -4.19 -6.11 4.97
C PRO A 150 -3.49 -7.46 5.21
N GLU A 151 -2.45 -7.76 4.42
CA GLU A 151 -1.73 -9.03 4.47
C GLU A 151 -0.85 -9.20 5.71
N ASN A 152 -0.53 -8.08 6.37
CA ASN A 152 0.23 -8.03 7.61
C ASN A 152 -0.61 -8.44 8.84
N GLU A 153 -1.94 -8.44 8.76
CA GLU A 153 -2.85 -8.91 9.82
C GLU A 153 -3.16 -10.42 9.70
N LEU A 154 -2.73 -11.06 8.62
CA LEU A 154 -2.92 -12.49 8.41
C LEU A 154 -1.90 -13.36 9.18
N PRO A 155 -2.22 -14.64 9.47
CA PRO A 155 -1.29 -15.57 10.13
C PRO A 155 0.05 -15.72 9.42
N GLU A 156 1.15 -15.84 10.16
CA GLU A 156 2.49 -16.07 9.57
C GLU A 156 2.71 -17.54 9.16
N ASP A 157 1.92 -18.48 9.70
CA ASP A 157 1.90 -19.85 9.20
C ASP A 157 1.15 -19.93 7.87
N ILE A 158 1.79 -20.53 6.86
CA ILE A 158 1.25 -20.61 5.50
C ILE A 158 -0.05 -21.43 5.42
N GLN A 159 -0.19 -22.49 6.22
CA GLN A 159 -1.37 -23.33 6.19
C GLN A 159 -2.56 -22.61 6.85
N GLU A 160 -2.34 -21.98 8.00
CA GLU A 160 -3.34 -21.15 8.68
C GLU A 160 -3.79 -19.98 7.80
N ARG A 161 -2.83 -19.26 7.18
CA ARG A 161 -3.11 -18.16 6.27
C ARG A 161 -4.00 -18.57 5.10
N ILE A 162 -3.64 -19.66 4.42
CA ILE A 162 -4.43 -20.17 3.28
C ILE A 162 -5.83 -20.59 3.72
N ASN A 163 -5.98 -21.19 4.91
CA ASN A 163 -7.29 -21.56 5.43
C ASN A 163 -8.16 -20.32 5.65
N VAL A 164 -7.64 -19.28 6.31
CA VAL A 164 -8.37 -18.01 6.54
C VAL A 164 -8.77 -17.37 5.20
N LEU A 165 -7.87 -17.32 4.21
CA LEU A 165 -8.19 -16.78 2.88
C LEU A 165 -9.33 -17.54 2.20
N PHE A 166 -9.36 -18.88 2.33
CA PHE A 166 -10.43 -19.70 1.77
C PHE A 166 -11.74 -19.67 2.57
N GLU A 167 -11.74 -19.19 3.82
CA GLU A 167 -12.98 -18.90 4.55
C GLU A 167 -13.67 -17.64 4.03
N ILE A 168 -12.89 -16.67 3.53
CA ILE A 168 -13.41 -15.41 2.97
C ILE A 168 -14.05 -15.65 1.61
N ARG A 169 -13.39 -16.47 0.77
CA ARG A 169 -13.87 -16.81 -0.58
C ARG A 169 -13.45 -18.23 -0.94
N ASP A 170 -14.39 -18.98 -1.49
CA ASP A 170 -14.20 -20.41 -1.79
C ASP A 170 -13.17 -20.68 -2.90
N LYS A 171 -13.06 -19.76 -3.87
CA LYS A 171 -12.21 -19.92 -5.06
C LYS A 171 -11.50 -18.62 -5.42
N TRP A 172 -10.20 -18.70 -5.60
CA TRP A 172 -9.35 -17.55 -5.93
C TRP A 172 -8.51 -17.81 -7.17
N THR A 173 -8.20 -16.78 -7.94
CA THR A 173 -7.15 -16.86 -8.97
C THR A 173 -5.76 -16.77 -8.34
N LEU A 174 -4.70 -17.04 -9.13
CA LEU A 174 -3.33 -16.84 -8.66
C LEU A 174 -3.08 -15.37 -8.30
N ASP A 175 -3.47 -14.45 -9.18
CA ASP A 175 -3.24 -13.02 -9.03
C ASP A 175 -3.91 -12.48 -7.76
N GLN A 176 -5.10 -12.96 -7.41
CA GLN A 176 -5.78 -12.54 -6.19
C GLN A 176 -5.12 -13.08 -4.92
N LEU A 177 -4.48 -14.25 -4.96
CA LEU A 177 -3.80 -14.86 -3.80
C LEU A 177 -2.36 -14.38 -3.64
N HIS A 178 -1.70 -14.02 -4.74
CA HIS A 178 -0.27 -13.72 -4.76
C HIS A 178 0.13 -12.65 -3.73
N PRO A 179 -0.51 -11.47 -3.66
CA PRO A 179 -0.14 -10.43 -2.71
C PRO A 179 -0.24 -10.86 -1.25
N TYR A 180 -1.12 -11.80 -0.95
CA TYR A 180 -1.35 -12.28 0.41
C TYR A 180 -0.37 -13.36 0.84
N ILE A 181 0.32 -14.03 -0.09
CA ILE A 181 1.13 -15.23 0.17
C ILE A 181 2.62 -14.98 -0.11
N GLU A 182 2.96 -14.05 -1.00
CA GLU A 182 4.33 -13.83 -1.48
C GLU A 182 5.35 -13.65 -0.35
N LYS A 183 5.00 -12.95 0.73
CA LYS A 183 5.89 -12.73 1.87
C LYS A 183 6.33 -14.02 2.59
N LEU A 184 5.59 -15.12 2.42
CA LEU A 184 5.89 -16.43 3.01
C LEU A 184 6.68 -17.35 2.06
N THR A 185 7.09 -16.84 0.90
CA THR A 185 7.94 -17.59 -0.02
C THR A 185 9.36 -17.74 0.53
N THR A 186 10.06 -18.74 0.01
CA THR A 186 11.48 -18.96 0.29
C THR A 186 12.20 -19.20 -1.02
N GLU A 187 13.53 -19.18 -1.02
CA GLU A 187 14.34 -19.56 -2.19
C GLU A 187 13.94 -20.91 -2.81
N LYS A 188 13.40 -21.82 -1.99
CA LYS A 188 12.98 -23.17 -2.42
C LYS A 188 11.50 -23.28 -2.75
N GLN A 189 10.67 -22.35 -2.30
CA GLN A 189 9.22 -22.43 -2.42
C GLN A 189 8.62 -21.08 -2.80
N ASN A 190 8.28 -20.91 -4.08
CA ASN A 190 7.50 -19.78 -4.58
C ASN A 190 5.98 -19.97 -4.32
N VAL A 191 5.19 -18.94 -4.62
CA VAL A 191 3.72 -18.95 -4.42
C VAL A 191 3.06 -20.18 -5.09
N ASN A 192 3.44 -20.51 -6.32
CA ASN A 192 2.89 -21.67 -7.03
C ASN A 192 3.21 -23.00 -6.31
N ALA A 193 4.42 -23.16 -5.76
CA ALA A 193 4.81 -24.34 -5.00
C ALA A 193 4.02 -24.44 -3.68
N LEU A 194 3.82 -23.31 -2.99
CA LEU A 194 3.00 -23.24 -1.77
C LEU A 194 1.55 -23.63 -2.06
N LEU A 195 0.93 -23.02 -3.09
CA LEU A 195 -0.45 -23.33 -3.48
C LEU A 195 -0.62 -24.78 -3.93
N THR A 196 0.37 -25.35 -4.61
CA THR A 196 0.34 -26.79 -4.97
C THR A 196 0.33 -27.68 -3.72
N LYS A 197 1.03 -27.28 -2.65
CA LYS A 197 1.14 -28.02 -1.39
C LYS A 197 -0.06 -27.82 -0.46
N TYR A 198 -0.68 -26.65 -0.44
CA TYR A 198 -1.69 -26.30 0.57
C TYR A 198 -3.10 -26.04 0.01
N ALA A 199 -3.26 -25.90 -1.30
CA ALA A 199 -4.55 -25.69 -1.94
C ALA A 199 -4.89 -26.82 -2.93
N ARG A 200 -6.12 -26.77 -3.46
CA ARG A 200 -6.59 -27.59 -4.58
C ARG A 200 -6.83 -26.70 -5.79
N ALA A 201 -6.17 -27.01 -6.90
CA ALA A 201 -6.36 -26.32 -8.17
C ALA A 201 -7.56 -26.90 -8.94
N SER A 202 -8.28 -26.03 -9.63
CA SER A 202 -9.35 -26.37 -10.58
C SER A 202 -9.29 -25.43 -11.78
N ASN A 203 -9.80 -25.84 -12.94
CA ASN A 203 -9.91 -24.97 -14.11
C ASN A 203 -11.38 -24.74 -14.42
N ILE A 204 -11.77 -23.48 -14.56
CA ILE A 204 -13.14 -23.07 -14.90
C ILE A 204 -13.02 -22.12 -16.09
N ASN A 205 -13.58 -22.51 -17.24
CA ASN A 205 -13.53 -21.72 -18.47
C ASN A 205 -12.12 -21.26 -18.87
N GLY A 206 -11.12 -22.12 -18.68
CA GLY A 206 -9.71 -21.82 -19.02
C GLY A 206 -8.96 -20.99 -17.99
N VAL A 207 -9.63 -20.51 -16.93
CA VAL A 207 -9.00 -19.80 -15.81
C VAL A 207 -8.73 -20.78 -14.67
N ARG A 208 -7.51 -20.73 -14.12
CA ARG A 208 -7.10 -21.57 -12.99
C ARG A 208 -7.53 -20.93 -11.67
N TYR A 209 -8.24 -21.70 -10.86
CA TYR A 209 -8.69 -21.32 -9.52
C TYR A 209 -8.09 -22.23 -8.46
N TYR A 210 -7.90 -21.70 -7.26
CA TYR A 210 -7.44 -22.39 -6.06
C TYR A 210 -8.52 -22.35 -4.98
N SER A 211 -8.66 -23.45 -4.24
CA SER A 211 -9.65 -23.64 -3.17
C SER A 211 -9.08 -24.51 -2.04
N SER A 212 -9.77 -24.60 -0.90
CA SER A 212 -9.37 -25.49 0.19
C SER A 212 -9.26 -26.95 -0.26
N ARG A 213 -8.29 -27.69 0.31
CA ARG A 213 -8.12 -29.13 0.06
C ARG A 213 -9.21 -29.97 0.71
N HIS A 214 -9.65 -29.55 1.90
CA HIS A 214 -10.76 -30.17 2.59
C HIS A 214 -12.00 -29.36 2.23
N GLY A 215 -12.79 -29.88 1.28
CA GLY A 215 -14.07 -29.25 0.95
C GLY A 215 -14.93 -29.12 2.20
N LYS A 216 -15.68 -28.03 2.30
CA LYS A 216 -16.80 -27.95 3.25
C LYS A 216 -17.86 -28.99 2.89
#